data_AF-A0A1W9M2V8-F1
#
_entry.id   AF-A0A1W9M2V8-F1
#
_cell.length_a   1.000
_cell.length_b   1.000
_cell.length_c   1.000
_cell.angle_alpha   90.00
_cell.angle_beta   90.00
_cell.angle_gamma   90.00
#
_symmetry.space_group_name_H-M   'P 1'
#
loop_
_entity.id
_entity.type
_entity.pdbx_description
1 polymer ?
#
loop_
_entity_poly.entity_id
_entity_poly.type
_entity_poly.pdbx_seq_one_letter_code
_entity_poly.pdbx_strand_id
1 'polypeptide(L)'
;MVFGVAVLLCAGTVFCGATCQAAGEAAASAQFDVARTLPENLQAFKGKAVTVMLLSGQSVTGVVKEVKNGLLHLEKLSQKDFFDAVIVVDKIGAVEAKVR
;
A
#
# COMPACT_ATOMS: atom_id res chain seq x y z
N MET A 1 30.17 26.21 -57.78
CA MET A 1 31.21 25.28 -58.24
C MET A 1 31.78 24.56 -57.02
N VAL A 2 31.84 23.22 -57.09
CA VAL A 2 32.52 22.25 -56.19
C VAL A 2 31.82 22.01 -54.83
N PHE A 3 30.91 21.04 -54.67
CA PHE A 3 31.09 19.58 -54.51
C PHE A 3 32.06 19.13 -53.40
N GLY A 4 31.51 18.48 -52.37
CA GLY A 4 32.07 17.22 -51.86
C GLY A 4 32.91 17.26 -50.59
N VAL A 5 32.28 17.00 -49.43
CA VAL A 5 32.83 16.18 -48.32
C VAL A 5 31.62 15.43 -47.73
N ALA A 6 31.33 14.21 -48.18
CA ALA A 6 31.70 12.95 -47.52
C ALA A 6 31.18 12.90 -46.07
N VAL A 7 30.01 12.28 -45.82
CA VAL A 7 29.90 10.87 -45.38
C VAL A 7 31.00 10.50 -44.40
N LEU A 8 30.68 10.46 -43.10
CA LEU A 8 31.19 9.41 -42.20
C LEU A 8 30.47 9.40 -40.83
N LEU A 9 29.72 8.33 -40.59
CA LEU A 9 29.57 7.62 -39.31
C LEU A 9 29.37 8.44 -38.02
N CYS A 10 28.12 8.67 -37.63
CA CYS A 10 27.76 8.71 -36.21
C CYS A 10 27.57 7.28 -35.70
N ALA A 11 28.68 6.61 -35.43
CA ALA A 11 28.73 5.43 -34.58
C ALA A 11 28.44 5.86 -33.14
N GLY A 12 27.17 5.76 -32.73
CA GLY A 12 26.73 5.89 -31.34
C GLY A 12 26.20 4.55 -30.84
N THR A 13 27.10 3.60 -30.68
CA THR A 13 26.85 2.33 -29.99
C THR A 13 26.35 2.55 -28.56
N VAL A 14 25.23 1.91 -28.25
CA VAL A 14 24.99 1.13 -27.04
C VAL A 14 25.34 1.84 -25.72
N PHE A 15 24.33 2.45 -25.09
CA PHE A 15 24.27 2.45 -23.62
C PHE A 15 23.03 1.69 -23.16
N CYS A 16 23.29 0.44 -22.80
CA CYS A 16 22.44 -0.44 -22.01
C CYS A 16 22.26 0.20 -20.62
N GLY A 17 21.11 0.84 -20.41
CA GLY A 17 20.64 1.26 -19.10
C GLY A 17 19.57 0.29 -18.62
N ALA A 18 19.94 -0.55 -17.68
CA ALA A 18 19.17 -1.65 -17.12
C ALA A 18 17.79 -1.26 -16.57
N THR A 19 16.82 -2.10 -16.89
CA THR A 19 15.74 -2.62 -16.04
C THR A 19 15.40 -1.88 -14.74
N CYS A 20 14.16 -1.40 -14.65
CA CYS A 20 13.35 -1.64 -13.45
C CYS A 20 11.90 -1.90 -13.87
N GLN A 21 11.49 -3.15 -13.68
CA GLN A 21 10.12 -3.62 -13.77
C GLN A 21 9.25 -2.76 -12.85
N ALA A 22 8.37 -1.94 -13.42
CA ALA A 22 7.09 -1.70 -12.77
C ALA A 22 6.23 -2.93 -13.09
N ALA A 23 6.53 -4.04 -12.40
CA ALA A 23 5.49 -5.00 -12.09
C ALA A 23 4.46 -4.20 -11.30
N GLY A 24 3.44 -3.69 -11.99
CA GLY A 24 2.18 -3.32 -11.38
C GLY A 24 1.67 -4.59 -10.75
N GLU A 25 2.10 -4.79 -9.51
CA GLU A 25 1.73 -5.85 -8.59
C GLU A 25 0.25 -6.12 -8.82
N ALA A 26 -0.08 -7.37 -9.18
CA ALA A 26 -1.45 -7.82 -9.26
C ALA A 26 -2.14 -7.28 -8.02
N ALA A 27 -3.11 -6.37 -8.23
CA ALA A 27 -3.87 -5.76 -7.15
C ALA A 27 -4.40 -6.90 -6.33
N ALA A 28 -3.70 -7.21 -5.23
CA ALA A 28 -4.03 -8.29 -4.34
C ALA A 28 -5.32 -7.82 -3.73
N SER A 29 -6.42 -8.25 -4.33
CA SER A 29 -7.77 -7.94 -3.90
C SER A 29 -7.78 -8.20 -2.41
N ALA A 30 -7.86 -7.12 -1.63
CA ALA A 30 -8.08 -7.18 -0.20
C ALA A 30 -9.45 -7.77 0.00
N GLN A 31 -9.53 -9.09 -0.09
CA GLN A 31 -10.77 -9.80 -0.01
C GLN A 31 -10.95 -10.14 1.46
N PHE A 32 -11.81 -9.36 2.13
CA PHE A 32 -12.30 -9.73 3.44
C PHE A 32 -13.11 -11.02 3.28
N ASP A 33 -12.76 -12.04 4.06
CA ASP A 33 -13.48 -13.29 4.11
C ASP A 33 -14.50 -13.23 5.24
N VAL A 34 -15.79 -13.20 4.88
CA VAL A 34 -16.90 -13.11 5.84
C VAL A 34 -17.05 -14.41 6.66
N ALA A 35 -16.47 -15.52 6.22
CA ALA A 35 -16.44 -16.77 6.97
C ALA A 35 -15.41 -16.75 8.11
N ARG A 36 -14.48 -15.79 8.11
CA ARG A 36 -13.45 -15.61 9.15
C ARG A 36 -13.82 -14.51 10.11
N THR A 37 -13.28 -14.59 11.32
CA THR A 37 -13.47 -13.54 12.31
C THR A 37 -12.79 -12.24 11.86
N LEU A 38 -13.31 -11.09 12.30
CA LEU A 38 -12.70 -9.79 12.01
C LEU A 38 -11.21 -9.70 12.38
N PRO A 39 -10.73 -10.18 13.56
CA PRO A 39 -9.30 -10.16 13.87
C PRO A 39 -8.46 -11.02 12.93
N GLU A 40 -8.96 -12.17 12.46
CA GLU A 40 -8.23 -13.00 11.47
C GLU A 40 -8.12 -12.29 10.13
N ASN A 41 -9.18 -11.61 9.69
CA ASN A 41 -9.16 -10.79 8.50
C ASN A 41 -8.16 -9.64 8.62
N LEU A 42 -8.18 -8.90 9.73
CA LEU A 42 -7.25 -7.80 9.98
C LEU A 42 -5.80 -8.25 10.04
N GLN A 43 -5.53 -9.48 10.50
CA GLN A 43 -4.19 -10.06 10.47
C GLN A 43 -3.65 -10.24 9.04
N ALA A 44 -4.49 -10.53 8.06
CA ALA A 44 -4.10 -10.58 6.65
C ALA A 44 -3.73 -9.20 6.08
N PHE A 45 -4.13 -8.12 6.76
CA PHE A 45 -3.82 -6.74 6.39
C PHE A 45 -2.64 -6.13 7.16
N LYS A 46 -1.87 -6.92 7.92
CA LYS A 46 -0.63 -6.44 8.56
C LYS A 46 0.32 -5.81 7.54
N GLY A 47 0.85 -4.64 7.87
CA GLY A 47 1.71 -3.83 7.02
C GLY A 47 0.98 -3.06 5.91
N LYS A 48 -0.35 -3.19 5.78
CA LYS A 48 -1.16 -2.45 4.81
C LYS A 48 -1.89 -1.29 5.47
N ALA A 49 -2.19 -0.27 4.67
CA ALA A 49 -3.00 0.86 5.11
C ALA A 49 -4.49 0.47 5.10
N VAL A 50 -5.15 0.68 6.23
CA VAL A 50 -6.58 0.45 6.41
C VAL A 50 -7.22 1.69 7.02
N THR A 51 -8.48 1.91 6.67
CA THR A 51 -9.34 2.88 7.32
C THR A 51 -10.32 2.11 8.20
N VAL A 52 -10.37 2.48 9.48
CA VAL A 52 -11.24 1.87 10.46
C VAL A 52 -12.28 2.89 10.86
N MET A 53 -13.56 2.54 10.75
CA MET A 53 -14.65 3.37 11.22
C MET A 53 -15.13 2.83 12.57
N LEU A 54 -14.99 3.66 13.60
CA LEU A 54 -15.43 3.35 14.95
C LEU A 54 -16.96 3.50 15.04
N LEU A 55 -17.58 2.79 15.99
CA LEU A 55 -19.00 2.96 16.32
C LEU A 55 -19.34 4.39 16.77
N SER A 56 -18.35 5.18 17.20
CA SER A 56 -18.52 6.60 17.50
C SER A 56 -18.70 7.48 16.25
N GLY A 57 -18.59 6.92 15.05
CA GLY A 57 -18.59 7.63 13.77
C GLY A 57 -17.24 8.23 13.38
N GLN A 58 -16.21 8.06 14.21
CA GLN A 58 -14.86 8.50 13.89
C GLN A 58 -14.16 7.51 12.96
N SER A 59 -13.59 8.01 11.88
CA SER A 59 -12.76 7.24 10.95
C SER A 59 -11.28 7.51 11.20
N VAL A 60 -10.51 6.43 11.32
CA VAL A 60 -9.08 6.44 11.60
C VAL A 60 -8.37 5.66 10.50
N THR A 61 -7.55 6.36 9.73
CA THR A 61 -6.72 5.74 8.69
C THR A 61 -5.30 5.58 9.20
N GLY A 62 -4.75 4.37 9.09
CA GLY A 62 -3.40 4.04 9.53
C GLY A 62 -2.91 2.72 8.95
N VAL A 63 -1.68 2.34 9.29
CA VAL A 63 -1.08 1.07 8.88
C VAL A 63 -1.26 0.04 9.99
N VAL A 64 -1.79 -1.14 9.65
CA VAL A 64 -1.94 -2.23 10.63
C VAL A 64 -0.57 -2.75 11.02
N LYS A 65 -0.16 -2.54 12.27
CA LYS A 65 1.09 -3.11 12.80
C LYS A 65 0.86 -4.52 13.30
N GLU A 66 -0.13 -4.68 14.17
CA GLU A 66 -0.45 -5.95 14.81
C GLU A 66 -1.94 -6.04 15.17
N VAL A 67 -2.45 -7.26 15.27
CA VAL A 67 -3.78 -7.56 15.76
C VAL A 67 -3.66 -8.73 16.73
N LYS A 68 -3.99 -8.51 18.00
CA LYS A 68 -3.85 -9.51 19.05
C LYS A 68 -4.87 -9.30 20.16
N ASN A 69 -5.41 -10.38 20.72
CA ASN A 69 -6.37 -10.33 21.84
C ASN A 69 -7.59 -9.42 21.59
N GLY A 70 -8.04 -9.30 20.33
CA GLY A 70 -9.13 -8.38 19.96
C GLY A 70 -8.75 -6.90 20.01
N LEU A 71 -7.45 -6.58 20.00
CA LEU A 71 -6.92 -5.23 19.85
C LEU A 71 -6.28 -5.10 18.47
N LEU A 72 -6.58 -4.00 17.79
CA LEU A 72 -6.00 -3.57 16.55
C LEU A 72 -5.00 -2.44 16.83
N HIS A 73 -3.76 -2.65 16.43
CA HIS A 73 -2.68 -1.70 16.58
C HIS A 73 -2.41 -1.01 15.23
N LEU A 74 -2.65 0.29 15.16
CA LEU A 74 -2.45 1.13 13.98
C LEU A 74 -1.33 2.13 14.21
N GLU A 75 -0.33 2.11 13.33
CA GLU A 75 0.74 3.12 13.30
C GLU A 75 0.56 4.07 12.10
N LYS A 76 1.29 5.19 12.10
CA LYS A 76 1.34 6.15 10.98
C LYS A 76 -0.06 6.65 10.58
N LEU A 77 -0.79 7.17 11.56
CA LEU A 77 -2.13 7.70 11.34
C LEU A 77 -2.09 8.88 10.37
N SER A 78 -2.98 8.89 9.36
CA SER A 78 -2.97 9.92 8.31
C SER A 78 -3.29 11.34 8.81
N GLN A 79 -3.96 11.47 9.95
CA GLN A 79 -4.28 12.78 10.54
C GLN A 79 -3.15 13.36 11.39
N LYS A 80 -2.21 12.51 11.84
CA LYS A 80 -1.03 12.94 12.57
C LYS A 80 0.09 11.93 12.36
N ASP A 81 1.07 12.31 11.54
CA ASP A 81 2.30 11.54 11.39
C ASP A 81 2.90 11.27 12.78
N PHE A 82 3.40 10.05 13.02
CA PHE A 82 3.96 9.56 14.30
C PHE A 82 2.98 9.20 15.41
N PHE A 83 1.68 9.17 15.15
CA PHE A 83 0.73 8.68 16.15
C PHE A 83 0.49 7.19 16.02
N ASP A 84 0.29 6.60 17.20
CA ASP A 84 0.01 5.21 17.38
C ASP A 84 -1.36 5.07 18.07
N ALA A 85 -2.19 4.15 17.59
CA ALA A 85 -3.53 3.93 18.11
C ALA A 85 -3.77 2.45 18.37
N VAL A 86 -4.36 2.17 19.53
CA VAL A 86 -4.88 0.85 19.87
C VAL A 86 -6.40 0.96 19.92
N ILE A 87 -7.06 0.14 19.09
CA ILE A 87 -8.51 0.13 18.94
C ILE A 87 -9.02 -1.25 19.31
N VAL A 88 -10.05 -1.32 20.14
CA VAL A 88 -10.73 -2.59 20.45
C VAL A 88 -11.55 -3.00 19.23
N VAL A 89 -11.37 -4.23 18.74
CA VAL A 89 -12.04 -4.75 17.54
C VAL A 89 -13.57 -4.75 17.70
N ASP A 90 -14.07 -4.92 18.92
CA ASP A 90 -15.49 -4.84 19.27
C ASP A 90 -16.12 -3.45 19.07
N LYS A 91 -15.29 -2.39 19.07
CA LYS A 91 -15.74 -0.99 18.85
C LYS A 91 -15.64 -0.55 17.39
N ILE A 92 -15.25 -1.46 16.50
CA ILE A 92 -15.15 -1.19 15.07
C ILE A 92 -16.51 -1.44 14.44
N GLY A 93 -17.07 -0.41 13.80
CA GLY A 93 -18.31 -0.52 13.03
C GLY A 93 -18.07 -0.96 11.59
N ALA A 94 -16.95 -0.54 11.00
CA ALA A 94 -16.55 -0.95 9.66
C ALA A 94 -15.02 -0.90 9.48
N VAL A 95 -14.50 -1.71 8.57
CA VAL A 95 -13.10 -1.69 8.14
C VAL A 95 -13.05 -1.62 6.64
N GLU A 96 -12.21 -0.73 6.13
CA GLU A 96 -11.93 -0.55 4.71
C GLU A 96 -10.43 -0.77 4.49
N ALA A 97 -10.06 -1.75 3.68
CA ALA A 97 -8.67 -1.94 3.28
C ALA A 97 -8.41 -1.20 1.97
N LYS A 98 -7.41 -0.31 1.95
CA LYS A 98 -6.99 0.37 0.72
C LYS A 98 -6.03 -0.54 -0.05
N VAL A 99 -6.53 -1.17 -1.11
CA VAL A 99 -5.69 -1.82 -2.13
C VAL A 99 -5.18 -0.73 -3.06
N ARG A 100 -3.87 -0.72 -3.29
CA ARG A 100 -3.20 0.16 -4.25
C ARG A 100 -2.77 -0.67 -5.44
#